data_AF-A0A439JPM5-F1
#
_entry.id   AF-A0A439JPM5-F1
#
_cell.length_a   1.000
_cell.length_b   1.000
_cell.length_c   1.000
_cell.angle_alpha   90.00
_cell.angle_beta   90.00
_cell.angle_gamma   90.00
#
_symmetry.space_group_name_H-M   'P 1'
#
loop_
_entity.id
_entity.type
_entity.pdbx_description
1 polymer ?
#
loop_
_entity_poly.entity_id
_entity_poly.type
_entity_poly.pdbx_seq_one_letter_code
_entity_poly.pdbx_strand_id
1 'polypeptide(L)'
;MLVTNILLFVVMTRIWKWPLGVAIALMAVFAFIDTGFFAANIVKVFEGGWVSLAIAAVIVMTMWTWIRGSRYLFDKTRRNEIPLDFLAANLLKKKPQLVSGTAVFLTSDPVSAPTALMHSLKHYKVLHEQNVILSVVTAQQPVVPDSDRVKMEPINDLFMR
;
A
#
# COMPACT_ATOMS: atom_id res chain seq x y z
N MET A 1 3.05 -26.30 -9.51
CA MET A 1 3.65 -26.47 -10.86
C MET A 1 2.80 -25.83 -11.94
N LEU A 2 1.48 -26.08 -12.01
CA LEU A 2 0.58 -25.40 -12.98
C LEU A 2 0.71 -23.86 -13.02
N VAL A 3 0.64 -23.20 -11.85
CA VAL A 3 0.80 -21.72 -11.77
C VAL A 3 2.18 -21.28 -12.27
N THR A 4 3.23 -22.03 -11.93
CA THR A 4 4.59 -21.78 -12.40
C THR A 4 4.70 -21.95 -13.92
N ASN A 5 4.02 -22.95 -14.50
CA ASN A 5 4.00 -23.19 -15.95
C ASN A 5 3.31 -22.03 -16.69
N ILE A 6 2.19 -21.53 -16.16
CA ILE A 6 1.53 -20.31 -16.67
C ILE A 6 2.48 -19.11 -16.60
N LEU A 7 3.18 -18.93 -15.50
CA LEU A 7 4.11 -17.82 -15.31
C LEU A 7 5.33 -17.94 -16.24
N LEU A 8 5.84 -19.16 -16.45
CA LEU A 8 6.90 -19.46 -17.41
C LEU A 8 6.47 -19.12 -18.84
N PHE A 9 5.23 -19.42 -19.22
CA PHE A 9 4.69 -19.02 -20.53
C PHE A 9 4.69 -17.50 -20.72
N VAL A 10 4.29 -16.74 -19.69
CA VAL A 10 4.36 -15.28 -19.71
C VAL A 10 5.81 -14.81 -19.86
N VAL A 11 6.76 -15.41 -19.15
CA VAL A 11 8.19 -15.08 -19.24
C VAL A 11 8.76 -15.38 -20.63
N MET A 12 8.50 -16.58 -21.18
CA MET A 12 8.97 -16.99 -22.50
C MET A 12 8.49 -16.05 -23.62
N THR A 13 7.23 -15.59 -23.52
CA THR A 13 6.62 -14.72 -24.54
C THR A 13 6.95 -13.24 -24.35
N ARG A 14 6.92 -12.73 -23.11
CA ARG A 14 7.07 -11.29 -22.83
C ARG A 14 8.50 -10.84 -22.57
N ILE A 15 9.32 -11.69 -21.96
CA ILE A 15 10.69 -11.34 -21.57
C ILE A 15 11.68 -11.91 -22.59
N TRP A 16 11.59 -13.21 -22.87
CA TRP A 16 12.54 -13.89 -23.77
C TRP A 16 12.16 -13.78 -25.26
N LYS A 17 10.94 -13.33 -25.57
CA LYS A 17 10.44 -13.09 -26.93
C LYS A 17 10.57 -14.32 -27.84
N TRP A 18 10.36 -15.52 -27.29
CA TRP A 18 10.42 -16.74 -28.08
C TRP A 18 9.28 -16.79 -29.10
N PRO A 19 9.50 -17.45 -30.25
CA PRO A 19 8.44 -17.65 -31.24
C PRO A 19 7.27 -18.41 -30.59
N LEU A 20 6.05 -17.91 -30.80
CA LEU A 20 4.85 -18.36 -30.10
C LEU A 20 4.64 -19.88 -30.23
N GLY A 21 4.97 -20.46 -31.39
CA GLY A 21 4.86 -21.91 -31.62
C GLY A 21 5.75 -22.75 -30.68
N VAL A 22 6.99 -22.30 -30.42
CA VAL A 22 7.91 -23.02 -29.51
C VAL A 22 7.45 -22.89 -28.06
N ALA A 23 6.99 -21.70 -27.66
CA ALA A 23 6.47 -21.48 -26.32
C ALA A 23 5.20 -22.32 -26.07
N ILE A 24 4.29 -22.42 -27.04
CA ILE A 24 3.08 -23.25 -26.96
C ILE A 24 3.45 -24.74 -26.91
N ALA A 25 4.38 -25.19 -27.77
CA ALA A 25 4.78 -26.61 -27.80
C ALA A 25 5.38 -27.06 -26.45
N LEU A 26 6.29 -26.26 -25.88
CA LEU A 26 6.85 -26.56 -24.55
C LEU A 26 5.79 -26.48 -23.45
N MET A 27 4.95 -25.44 -23.48
CA MET A 27 3.85 -25.29 -22.53
C MET A 27 2.92 -26.51 -22.56
N ALA A 28 2.61 -27.05 -23.75
CA ALA A 28 1.75 -28.21 -23.90
C ALA A 28 2.34 -29.47 -23.25
N VAL A 29 3.65 -29.72 -23.43
CA VAL A 29 4.33 -30.86 -22.79
C VAL A 29 4.30 -30.73 -21.26
N PHE A 30 4.66 -29.57 -20.72
CA PHE A 30 4.64 -29.35 -19.27
C PHE A 30 3.23 -29.37 -18.70
N ALA A 31 2.25 -28.79 -19.41
CA ALA A 31 0.86 -28.80 -18.99
C ALA A 31 0.29 -30.21 -18.95
N PHE A 32 0.64 -31.07 -19.91
CA PHE A 32 0.21 -32.47 -19.91
C PHE A 32 0.67 -33.22 -18.65
N ILE A 33 1.96 -33.09 -18.30
CA ILE A 33 2.53 -33.70 -17.09
C ILE A 33 1.86 -33.13 -15.84
N ASP A 34 1.75 -31.82 -15.75
CA ASP A 34 1.19 -31.13 -14.59
C ASP A 34 -0.29 -31.44 -14.39
N THR A 35 -1.07 -31.51 -15.47
CA THR A 35 -2.49 -31.88 -15.41
C THR A 35 -2.66 -33.34 -14.98
N GLY A 36 -1.82 -34.24 -15.47
CA GLY A 36 -1.80 -35.63 -15.00
C GLY A 36 -1.49 -35.73 -13.50
N PHE A 37 -0.48 -35.01 -13.03
CA PHE A 37 -0.15 -34.93 -11.61
C PHE A 37 -1.28 -34.30 -10.78
N PHE A 38 -1.91 -33.23 -11.29
CA PHE A 38 -3.04 -32.59 -10.64
C PHE A 38 -4.24 -33.54 -10.52
N ALA A 39 -4.57 -34.26 -11.60
CA ALA A 39 -5.64 -35.26 -11.60
C ALA A 39 -5.37 -36.40 -10.59
N ALA A 40 -4.12 -36.84 -10.46
CA ALA A 40 -3.77 -37.83 -9.44
C ALA A 40 -3.91 -37.29 -7.99
N ASN A 41 -3.70 -36.00 -7.78
CA ASN A 41 -3.79 -35.40 -6.44
C ASN A 41 -5.20 -34.92 -6.07
N ILE A 42 -6.06 -34.61 -7.05
CA ILE A 42 -7.42 -34.14 -6.75
C ILE A 42 -8.27 -35.25 -6.11
N VAL A 43 -8.02 -36.52 -6.43
CA VAL A 43 -8.70 -37.66 -5.79
C VAL A 43 -8.48 -37.66 -4.28
N LYS A 44 -7.25 -37.33 -3.83
CA LYS A 44 -6.91 -37.23 -2.40
C LYS A 44 -7.70 -36.15 -1.65
N VAL A 45 -8.26 -35.17 -2.37
CA VAL A 45 -9.13 -34.15 -1.75
C VAL A 45 -10.40 -34.81 -1.20
N PHE A 46 -11.00 -35.73 -1.98
CA PHE A 46 -12.19 -36.48 -1.56
C PHE A 46 -11.87 -37.48 -0.45
N GLU A 47 -10.65 -38.01 -0.41
CA GLU A 47 -10.18 -38.95 0.63
C GLU A 47 -9.77 -38.26 1.95
N GLY A 48 -9.96 -36.95 2.08
CA GLY A 48 -9.72 -36.20 3.33
C GLY A 48 -8.90 -34.91 3.17
N GLY A 49 -8.30 -34.67 2.01
CA GLY A 49 -7.57 -33.43 1.72
C GLY A 49 -8.44 -32.17 1.68
N TRP A 50 -9.77 -32.31 1.64
CA TRP A 50 -10.71 -31.19 1.67
C TRP A 50 -10.62 -30.33 2.94
N VAL A 51 -10.22 -30.91 4.08
CA VAL A 51 -10.09 -30.17 5.35
C VAL A 51 -9.01 -29.11 5.25
N SER A 52 -7.83 -29.45 4.72
CA SER A 52 -6.73 -28.49 4.52
C SER A 52 -7.12 -27.38 3.54
N LEU A 53 -7.85 -27.72 2.47
CA LEU A 53 -8.38 -26.73 1.53
C LEU A 53 -9.40 -25.80 2.18
N ALA A 54 -10.29 -26.32 3.02
CA ALA A 54 -11.28 -25.52 3.73
C ALA A 54 -10.62 -24.53 4.70
N ILE A 55 -9.61 -24.98 5.46
CA ILE A 55 -8.83 -24.10 6.35
C ILE A 55 -8.12 -23.02 5.54
N ALA A 56 -7.46 -23.39 4.44
CA ALA A 56 -6.81 -22.43 3.55
C ALA A 56 -7.82 -21.40 3.00
N ALA A 57 -9.00 -21.84 2.57
CA ALA A 57 -10.05 -20.96 2.07
C ALA A 57 -10.54 -19.98 3.14
N VAL A 58 -10.75 -20.43 4.38
CA VAL A 58 -11.15 -19.56 5.50
C VAL A 58 -10.08 -18.51 5.76
N ILE A 59 -8.81 -18.90 5.89
CA ILE A 59 -7.71 -17.97 6.13
C ILE A 59 -7.61 -16.94 4.99
N VAL A 60 -7.68 -17.40 3.74
CA VAL A 60 -7.64 -16.51 2.56
C VAL A 60 -8.83 -15.56 2.55
N MET A 61 -10.05 -16.03 2.86
CA MET A 61 -11.23 -15.16 2.96
C MET A 61 -11.07 -14.11 4.06
N THR A 62 -10.57 -14.49 5.24
CA THR A 62 -10.31 -13.55 6.33
C THR A 62 -9.26 -12.51 5.93
N MET A 63 -8.13 -12.93 5.38
CA MET A 63 -7.07 -12.03 4.92
C MET A 63 -7.57 -11.09 3.81
N TRP A 64 -8.30 -11.63 2.83
CA TRP A 64 -8.81 -10.84 1.71
C TRP A 64 -9.83 -9.81 2.17
N THR A 65 -10.74 -10.21 3.06
CA THR A 65 -11.74 -9.32 3.67
C THR A 65 -11.05 -8.23 4.49
N TRP A 66 -10.03 -8.60 5.28
CA TRP A 66 -9.25 -7.65 6.08
C TRP A 66 -8.55 -6.62 5.19
N ILE A 67 -7.75 -7.07 4.21
CA ILE A 67 -6.99 -6.18 3.32
C ILE A 67 -7.93 -5.22 2.57
N ARG A 68 -9.04 -5.75 2.03
CA ARG A 68 -10.01 -4.95 1.30
C ARG A 68 -10.75 -3.96 2.22
N GLY A 69 -11.12 -4.41 3.42
CA GLY A 69 -11.80 -3.59 4.43
C GLY A 69 -10.92 -2.46 4.94
N SER A 70 -9.67 -2.74 5.31
CA SER A 70 -8.71 -1.73 5.75
C SER A 70 -8.45 -0.69 4.65
N ARG A 71 -8.29 -1.12 3.39
CA ARG A 71 -8.12 -0.19 2.26
C ARG A 71 -9.35 0.69 2.04
N TYR A 72 -10.54 0.09 2.10
CA TYR A 72 -11.78 0.84 1.95
C TYR A 72 -11.98 1.86 3.08
N LEU A 73 -11.67 1.48 4.32
CA LEU A 73 -11.73 2.39 5.47
C LEU A 73 -10.74 3.55 5.27
N PHE A 74 -9.51 3.26 4.88
CA PHE A 74 -8.50 4.28 4.60
C PHE A 74 -8.95 5.27 3.51
N ASP A 75 -9.44 4.77 2.37
CA ASP A 75 -9.93 5.62 1.28
C ASP A 75 -11.16 6.45 1.67
N LYS A 76 -12.03 5.91 2.54
CA LYS A 76 -13.22 6.62 3.01
C LYS A 76 -12.90 7.71 4.03
N THR A 77 -11.93 7.47 4.91
CA THR A 77 -11.39 8.50 5.81
C THR A 77 -10.77 9.64 4.98
N ARG A 78 -10.00 9.32 3.93
CA ARG A 78 -9.36 10.31 3.05
C ARG A 78 -10.36 11.24 2.33
N ARG A 79 -11.56 10.77 1.98
CA ARG A 79 -12.60 11.60 1.32
C ARG A 79 -13.11 12.76 2.17
N ASN A 80 -12.98 12.66 3.50
CA ASN A 80 -13.41 13.70 4.43
C ASN A 80 -12.26 14.63 4.85
N GLU A 81 -11.03 14.38 4.40
CA GLU A 81 -9.86 15.15 4.79
C GLU A 81 -9.64 16.33 3.85
N ILE A 82 -9.29 17.48 4.43
CA ILE A 82 -9.02 18.71 3.71
C ILE A 82 -7.58 18.64 3.17
N PRO A 83 -7.32 18.95 1.89
CA PRO A 83 -5.96 19.00 1.36
C PRO A 83 -5.09 19.96 2.18
N LEU A 84 -3.87 19.53 2.54
CA LEU A 84 -2.96 20.31 3.38
C LEU A 84 -2.63 21.66 2.75
N ASP A 85 -2.39 21.69 1.44
CA ASP A 85 -2.08 22.93 0.70
C ASP A 85 -3.23 23.94 0.77
N PHE A 86 -4.48 23.46 0.69
CA PHE A 86 -5.66 24.32 0.81
C PHE A 86 -5.82 24.87 2.23
N LEU A 87 -5.60 24.04 3.25
CA LEU A 87 -5.63 24.49 4.65
C LEU A 87 -4.54 25.52 4.92
N ALA A 88 -3.30 25.23 4.48
CA ALA A 88 -2.14 26.08 4.65
C ALA A 88 -2.35 27.45 3.99
N ALA A 89 -2.91 27.49 2.78
CA ALA A 89 -3.27 28.73 2.09
C ALA A 89 -4.37 29.54 2.81
N ASN A 90 -5.37 28.87 3.40
CA ASN A 90 -6.42 29.56 4.15
C ASN A 90 -5.91 30.11 5.49
N LEU A 91 -5.05 29.37 6.19
CA LEU A 91 -4.45 29.81 7.45
C LEU A 91 -3.50 30.99 7.24
N LEU A 92 -2.85 31.11 6.08
CA LEU A 92 -2.09 32.31 5.70
C LEU A 92 -2.98 33.56 5.57
N LYS A 93 -4.19 33.41 5.02
CA LYS A 93 -5.13 34.52 4.84
C LYS A 93 -5.78 34.96 6.15
N LYS A 94 -6.13 34.01 7.01
CA LYS A 94 -6.74 34.25 8.32
C LYS A 94 -5.91 33.58 9.41
N LYS A 95 -4.81 34.25 9.78
CA LYS A 95 -3.84 33.73 10.74
C LYS A 95 -4.47 33.62 12.14
N PRO A 96 -4.51 32.41 12.73
CA PRO A 96 -4.79 32.24 14.16
C PRO A 96 -3.68 32.87 15.01
N GLN A 97 -3.83 32.88 16.33
CA GLN A 97 -2.75 33.33 17.21
C GLN A 97 -1.54 32.40 17.04
N LEU A 98 -0.37 33.00 16.84
CA LEU A 98 0.90 32.27 16.73
C LEU A 98 1.54 32.15 18.11
N VAL A 99 2.06 30.96 18.42
CA VAL A 99 2.90 30.72 19.59
C VAL A 99 4.29 30.26 19.15
N SER A 100 5.28 30.65 19.94
CA SER A 100 6.67 30.28 19.66
C SER A 100 6.88 28.78 19.82
N GLY A 101 7.70 28.22 18.93
CA GLY A 101 8.08 26.81 18.93
C GLY A 101 7.72 26.06 17.65
N THR A 102 8.07 24.77 17.64
CA THR A 102 7.88 23.86 16.51
C THR A 102 6.90 22.76 16.89
N ALA A 103 5.79 22.63 16.17
CA ALA A 103 4.87 21.52 16.32
C ALA A 103 5.12 20.45 15.26
N VAL A 104 5.20 19.19 15.68
CA VAL A 104 5.35 18.04 14.78
C VAL A 104 4.06 17.23 14.79
N PHE A 105 3.42 17.11 13.63
CA PHE A 105 2.20 16.34 13.43
C PHE A 105 2.53 15.09 12.61
N LEU A 106 2.40 13.93 13.22
CA LEU A 106 2.61 12.64 12.57
C LEU A 106 1.38 12.25 11.74
N THR A 107 1.61 11.85 10.49
CA THR A 107 0.55 11.37 9.59
C THR A 107 1.07 10.29 8.65
N SER A 108 0.22 9.31 8.31
CA SER A 108 0.51 8.33 7.27
C SER A 108 0.25 8.87 5.85
N ASP A 109 -0.46 10.00 5.74
CA ASP A 109 -0.73 10.69 4.47
C ASP A 109 -0.19 12.13 4.54
N PRO A 110 0.89 12.45 3.80
CA PRO A 110 1.49 13.79 3.79
C PRO A 110 0.74 14.80 2.90
N VAL A 111 -0.27 14.36 2.13
CA VAL A 111 -1.05 15.23 1.22
C VAL A 111 -2.25 15.86 1.93
N SER A 112 -2.82 15.13 2.89
CA SER A 112 -4.02 15.53 3.62
C SER A 112 -3.66 16.19 4.96
N ALA A 113 -4.45 17.16 5.40
CA ALA A 113 -4.21 17.83 6.67
C ALA A 113 -4.41 16.86 7.85
N PRO A 114 -3.43 16.67 8.75
CA PRO A 114 -3.56 15.73 9.84
C PRO A 114 -4.72 16.07 10.77
N THR A 115 -5.48 15.05 11.19
CA THR A 115 -6.60 15.21 12.12
C THR A 115 -6.19 15.87 13.43
N ALA A 116 -4.98 15.60 13.92
CA ALA A 116 -4.41 16.22 15.12
C ALA A 116 -4.23 17.75 14.96
N LEU A 117 -3.78 18.23 13.80
CA LEU A 117 -3.69 19.66 13.50
C LEU A 117 -5.07 20.30 13.50
N MET A 118 -6.04 19.66 12.85
CA MET A 118 -7.43 20.15 12.80
C MET A 118 -8.05 20.24 14.20
N HIS A 119 -7.82 19.23 15.05
CA HIS A 119 -8.32 19.20 16.42
C HIS A 119 -7.64 20.26 17.30
N SER A 120 -6.32 20.44 17.13
CA SER A 120 -5.55 21.49 17.79
C SER A 120 -6.09 22.89 17.45
N LEU A 121 -6.29 23.17 16.15
CA LEU A 121 -6.87 24.44 15.69
C LEU A 121 -8.31 24.65 16.20
N LYS A 122 -9.11 23.58 16.31
CA LYS A 122 -10.49 23.66 16.83
C LYS A 122 -10.52 24.02 18.32
N HIS A 123 -9.61 23.47 19.12
CA HIS A 123 -9.64 23.61 20.58
C HIS A 123 -8.75 24.73 21.09
N TYR A 124 -7.48 24.75 20.70
CA TYR A 124 -6.52 25.73 21.16
C TYR A 124 -6.60 27.03 20.37
N LYS A 125 -7.11 27.00 19.12
CA LYS A 125 -7.19 28.17 18.21
C LYS A 125 -5.84 28.89 18.01
N VAL A 126 -4.77 28.12 18.16
CA VAL A 126 -3.39 28.58 18.11
C VAL A 126 -2.63 27.74 17.10
N LEU A 127 -1.66 28.36 16.42
CA LEU A 127 -0.74 27.72 15.48
C LEU A 127 0.70 27.99 15.94
N HIS A 128 1.62 27.05 15.73
CA HIS A 128 3.03 27.27 16.05
C HIS A 128 3.74 28.01 14.91
N GLU A 129 4.86 28.67 15.19
CA GLU A 129 5.67 29.34 14.17
C GLU A 129 6.20 28.37 13.10
N GLN A 130 6.50 27.13 13.50
CA GLN A 130 6.93 26.07 12.58
C GLN A 130 6.06 24.82 12.78
N ASN A 131 5.38 24.36 11.73
CA ASN A 131 4.54 23.16 11.77
C ASN A 131 5.09 22.13 10.79
N VAL A 132 5.61 21.03 11.33
CA VAL A 132 6.20 19.91 10.58
C VAL A 132 5.17 18.80 10.44
N ILE A 133 4.83 18.44 9.21
CA ILE A 133 3.97 17.30 8.91
C ILE A 133 4.86 16.09 8.62
N LEU A 134 5.06 15.25 9.62
CA LEU A 134 6.00 14.12 9.54
C LEU A 134 5.29 12.86 9.07
N SER A 135 5.77 12.26 7.99
CA SER A 135 5.34 10.94 7.53
C SER A 135 6.49 9.94 7.52
N VAL A 136 6.25 8.76 8.08
CA VAL A 136 7.24 7.68 8.14
C VAL A 136 6.89 6.63 7.09
N VAL A 137 7.79 6.40 6.15
CA VAL A 137 7.63 5.41 5.09
C VAL A 137 8.69 4.33 5.24
N THR A 138 8.26 3.08 5.29
CA THR A 138 9.17 1.92 5.36
C THR A 138 9.70 1.58 3.97
N ALA A 139 11.02 1.57 3.81
CA ALA A 139 11.66 1.17 2.56
C ALA A 139 11.67 -0.36 2.40
N GLN A 140 11.69 -0.85 1.15
CA GLN A 140 11.79 -2.28 0.83
C GLN A 140 13.22 -2.84 0.94
N GLN A 141 14.16 -2.07 1.50
CA GLN A 141 15.55 -2.45 1.69
C GLN A 141 15.91 -2.44 3.18
N PRO A 142 16.79 -3.34 3.65
CA PRO A 142 17.10 -3.50 5.07
C PRO A 142 17.82 -2.28 5.67
N VAL A 143 18.58 -1.53 4.87
CA VAL A 143 19.28 -0.32 5.29
C VAL A 143 19.06 0.77 4.25
N VAL A 144 18.65 1.96 4.69
CA VAL A 144 18.49 3.14 3.84
C VAL A 144 19.74 4.03 3.96
N PRO A 145 20.34 4.44 2.83
CA PRO A 145 21.45 5.40 2.81
C PRO A 145 21.07 6.70 3.54
N ASP A 146 22.03 7.33 4.22
CA ASP A 146 21.75 8.53 5.04
C ASP A 146 21.14 9.69 4.24
N SER A 147 21.46 9.81 2.95
CA SER A 147 20.88 10.80 2.03
C SER A 147 19.38 10.64 1.81
N ASP A 148 18.86 9.42 1.95
CA ASP A 148 17.49 9.07 1.56
C ASP A 148 16.58 8.87 2.79
N ARG A 149 17.13 9.03 4.00
CA ARG A 149 16.38 8.84 5.26
C ARG A 149 15.39 9.96 5.55
N VAL A 150 15.69 11.18 5.10
CA VAL A 150 14.89 12.37 5.37
C VAL A 150 14.77 13.19 4.10
N LYS A 151 13.54 13.51 3.73
CA LYS A 151 13.22 14.47 2.69
C LYS A 151 12.34 15.54 3.31
N MET A 152 12.71 16.80 3.13
CA MET A 152 11.92 17.93 3.62
C MET A 152 11.50 18.81 2.43
N GLU A 153 10.21 19.13 2.37
CA GLU A 153 9.60 19.99 1.37
C GLU A 153 8.87 21.14 2.09
N PRO A 154 9.31 22.40 1.93
CA PRO A 154 8.58 23.54 2.47
C PRO A 154 7.30 23.77 1.66
N ILE A 155 6.16 23.89 2.34
CA ILE A 155 4.87 24.22 1.71
C ILE A 155 4.67 25.74 1.72
N ASN A 156 4.93 26.38 2.87
CA ASN A 156 4.95 27.83 3.04
C ASN A 156 5.76 28.21 4.30
N ASP A 157 5.73 29.49 4.68
CA ASP A 157 6.49 30.02 5.83
C ASP A 157 6.18 29.35 7.18
N LEU A 158 5.00 28.71 7.32
CA LEU A 158 4.51 28.12 8.56
C LEU A 158 4.48 26.58 8.53
N PHE A 159 4.53 25.97 7.34
CA PHE A 159 4.33 24.55 7.12
C PHE A 159 5.44 23.93 6.28
N MET A 160 5.94 22.79 6.75
CA MET A 160 6.89 21.92 6.06
C MET A 160 6.46 20.46 6.20
N ARG A 161 6.78 19.61 5.23
CA ARG A 161 6.50 18.17 5.25
C ARG A 161 7.72 17.33 4.92
#